data_AF-A0A971V019-F1
#
_entry.id   AF-A0A971V019-F1
#
_cell.length_a   1.000
_cell.length_b   1.000
_cell.length_c   1.000
_cell.angle_alpha   90.00
_cell.angle_beta   90.00
_cell.angle_gamma   90.00
#
_symmetry.space_group_name_H-M   'P 1'
#
loop_
_entity.id
_entity.type
_entity.pdbx_description
1 polymer ?
#
loop_
_entity_poly.entity_id
_entity_poly.type
_entity_poly.pdbx_seq_one_letter_code
_entity_poly.pdbx_strand_id
1 'polypeptide(L)'
;MADFFFENIRNNTDWLHCLIVEYKLFYIDLWSFIHLVTGAALLLLLSASGSKRVFTTLFLLLVLFEITEISFFIGVLKLFMPEKTLDVFNDIAIGMLGGWIIHIILIWKRRAVYAKWIFAAISAAFVSFVWVGWYGYSYNHSFFNSSCINWWALTCWSFSGFLIIVINYHLEKKINFPVAFFITSVIYLAALVVVEYIAYHSFHLHETTLNANPMIFNIIHGNKTMHIYYLTAPLFYILVFKFSNHFLKKYEKGVSVVK
;
A
#
# COMPACT_ATOMS: atom_id res chain seq x y z
N MET A 1 9.44 27.24 9.77
CA MET A 1 10.00 25.96 9.29
C MET A 1 9.15 24.78 9.74
N ALA A 2 8.75 24.72 11.03
CA ALA A 2 7.77 23.73 11.50
C ALA A 2 6.42 23.81 10.78
N ASP A 3 5.88 25.02 10.58
CA ASP A 3 4.59 25.21 9.89
C ASP A 3 4.59 24.68 8.46
N PHE A 4 5.66 24.97 7.70
CA PHE A 4 5.84 24.45 6.34
C PHE A 4 5.91 22.91 6.29
N PHE A 5 6.59 22.29 7.27
CA PHE A 5 6.68 20.84 7.36
C PHE A 5 5.30 20.21 7.63
N PHE A 6 4.54 20.77 8.57
CA PHE A 6 3.22 20.26 8.92
C PHE A 6 2.18 20.50 7.83
N GLU A 7 2.20 21.67 7.19
CA GLU A 7 1.38 21.97 6.02
C GLU A 7 1.70 20.99 4.87
N ASN A 8 2.98 20.67 4.65
CA ASN A 8 3.35 19.68 3.65
C ASN A 8 2.82 18.30 4.01
N ILE A 9 2.88 17.84 5.28
CA ILE A 9 2.27 16.56 5.67
C ILE A 9 0.78 16.57 5.33
N ARG A 10 0.03 17.57 5.82
CA ARG A 10 -1.41 17.69 5.63
C ARG A 10 -1.79 17.64 4.15
N ASN A 11 -1.16 18.50 3.33
CA ASN A 11 -1.46 18.58 1.90
C ASN A 11 -1.15 17.27 1.14
N ASN A 12 -0.26 16.41 1.67
CA ASN A 12 0.08 15.12 1.06
C ASN A 12 -0.75 13.94 1.63
N THR A 13 -1.54 14.17 2.67
CA THR A 13 -2.41 13.15 3.30
C THR A 13 -3.90 13.47 3.19
N ASP A 14 -4.29 14.69 2.81
CA ASP A 14 -5.70 15.12 2.75
C ASP A 14 -6.57 14.21 1.88
N TRP A 15 -6.00 13.62 0.83
CA TRP A 15 -6.71 12.66 -0.03
C TRP A 15 -7.17 11.39 0.72
N LEU A 16 -6.57 11.05 1.86
CA LEU A 16 -6.95 9.89 2.67
C LEU A 16 -8.31 10.10 3.37
N HIS A 17 -8.72 11.35 3.64
CA HIS A 17 -10.03 11.67 4.23
C HIS A 17 -11.18 11.57 3.21
N CYS A 18 -10.92 11.02 2.03
CA CYS A 18 -11.91 10.82 1.02
C CYS A 18 -12.94 9.78 1.43
N LEU A 19 -14.17 10.23 1.66
CA LEU A 19 -15.25 9.37 2.05
C LEU A 19 -15.62 8.38 0.92
N ILE A 20 -15.63 7.09 1.25
CA ILE A 20 -16.11 6.02 0.38
C ILE A 20 -17.57 5.71 0.72
N VAL A 21 -17.86 5.53 2.01
CA VAL A 21 -19.20 5.22 2.52
C VAL A 21 -19.42 5.88 3.87
N GLU A 22 -20.50 6.65 4.02
CA GLU A 22 -21.01 7.12 5.31
C GLU A 22 -22.42 6.57 5.52
N TYR A 23 -22.61 5.84 6.61
CA TYR A 23 -23.91 5.42 7.12
C TYR A 23 -23.94 5.64 8.63
N LYS A 24 -25.13 5.67 9.24
CA LYS A 24 -25.33 6.05 10.66
C LYS A 24 -24.32 5.49 11.68
N LEU A 25 -23.79 4.29 11.43
CA LEU A 25 -22.84 3.58 12.30
C LEU A 25 -21.48 3.31 11.63
N PHE A 26 -21.32 3.61 10.34
CA PHE A 26 -20.12 3.28 9.58
C PHE A 26 -19.60 4.53 8.87
N TYR A 27 -18.33 4.82 9.10
CA TYR A 27 -17.58 5.85 8.42
C TYR A 27 -16.37 5.16 7.79
N ILE A 28 -16.36 5.07 6.47
CA ILE A 28 -15.29 4.43 5.71
C ILE A 28 -14.77 5.44 4.70
N ASP A 29 -13.53 5.86 4.90
CA ASP A 29 -12.75 6.69 3.99
C ASP A 29 -11.54 5.91 3.46
N LEU A 30 -10.57 6.61 2.85
CA LEU A 30 -9.34 5.97 2.38
C LEU A 30 -8.35 5.71 3.53
N TRP A 31 -8.41 6.45 4.65
CA TRP A 31 -7.68 6.14 5.88
C TRP A 31 -8.03 4.75 6.42
N SER A 32 -9.30 4.36 6.34
CA SER A 32 -9.75 3.01 6.71
C SER A 32 -8.91 1.90 6.06
N PHE A 33 -8.47 2.07 4.80
CA PHE A 33 -7.57 1.10 4.14
C PHE A 33 -6.18 1.07 4.77
N ILE A 34 -5.65 2.22 5.21
CA ILE A 34 -4.40 2.31 5.97
C ILE A 34 -4.54 1.60 7.32
N HIS A 35 -5.64 1.79 8.06
CA HIS A 35 -5.88 1.08 9.33
C HIS A 35 -5.97 -0.43 9.10
N LEU A 36 -6.66 -0.88 8.04
CA LEU A 36 -6.76 -2.29 7.67
C LEU A 36 -5.37 -2.91 7.44
N VAL A 37 -4.53 -2.27 6.62
CA VAL A 37 -3.17 -2.76 6.33
C VAL A 37 -2.26 -2.68 7.55
N THR A 38 -2.40 -1.63 8.36
CA THR A 38 -1.63 -1.44 9.60
C THR A 38 -1.95 -2.54 10.61
N GLY A 39 -3.23 -2.82 10.85
CA GLY A 39 -3.65 -3.90 11.75
C GLY A 39 -3.20 -5.29 11.26
N ALA A 40 -3.26 -5.52 9.94
CA ALA A 40 -2.70 -6.71 9.30
C ALA A 40 -1.18 -6.84 9.55
N ALA A 41 -0.42 -5.78 9.35
CA ALA A 41 1.03 -5.76 9.55
C ALA A 41 1.40 -5.95 11.03
N LEU A 42 0.73 -5.24 11.95
CA LEU A 42 0.95 -5.38 13.39
C LEU A 42 0.67 -6.81 13.87
N LEU A 43 -0.42 -7.43 13.42
CA LEU A 43 -0.71 -8.82 13.80
C LEU A 43 0.35 -9.79 13.26
N LEU A 44 0.86 -9.58 12.04
CA LEU A 44 1.96 -10.38 11.51
C LEU A 44 3.21 -10.27 12.39
N LEU A 45 3.58 -9.06 12.79
CA LEU A 45 4.74 -8.80 13.67
C LEU A 45 4.56 -9.46 15.04
N LEU A 46 3.40 -9.30 15.66
CA LEU A 46 3.06 -9.91 16.95
C LEU A 46 3.00 -11.43 16.88
N SER A 47 2.50 -11.99 15.77
CA SER A 47 2.48 -13.43 15.57
C SER A 47 3.91 -13.97 15.40
N ALA A 48 4.76 -13.25 14.67
CA ALA A 48 6.16 -13.61 14.47
C ALA A 48 7.03 -13.45 15.74
N SER A 49 6.58 -12.70 16.75
CA SER A 49 7.26 -12.60 18.05
C SER A 49 6.92 -13.75 19.01
N GLY A 50 5.94 -14.59 18.68
CA GLY A 50 5.49 -15.69 19.53
C GLY A 50 4.61 -15.26 20.71
N SER A 51 4.03 -14.06 20.67
CA SER A 51 3.10 -13.60 21.71
C SER A 51 1.87 -14.50 21.80
N LYS A 52 1.47 -14.90 23.01
CA LYS A 52 0.25 -15.71 23.24
C LYS A 52 -1.04 -14.89 23.21
N ARG A 53 -0.95 -13.57 23.38
CA ARG A 53 -2.08 -12.64 23.52
C ARG A 53 -2.18 -11.68 22.34
N VAL A 54 -1.93 -12.19 21.13
CA VAL A 54 -1.77 -11.41 19.89
C VAL A 54 -2.91 -10.39 19.69
N PHE A 55 -4.16 -10.81 19.82
CA PHE A 55 -5.32 -9.92 19.61
C PHE A 55 -5.48 -8.86 20.70
N THR A 56 -5.25 -9.22 21.97
CA THR A 56 -5.29 -8.23 23.07
C THR A 56 -4.18 -7.20 22.91
N THR A 57 -2.97 -7.64 22.56
CA THR A 57 -1.85 -6.72 22.30
C THR A 57 -2.12 -5.84 21.07
N LEU A 58 -2.68 -6.39 19.99
CA LEU A 58 -3.08 -5.62 18.81
C LEU A 58 -4.10 -4.53 19.19
N PHE A 59 -5.17 -4.90 19.89
CA PHE A 59 -6.20 -3.95 20.33
C PHE A 59 -5.61 -2.82 21.16
N LEU A 60 -4.75 -3.13 22.13
CA LEU A 60 -4.09 -2.12 22.96
C LEU A 60 -3.17 -1.19 22.15
N LEU A 61 -2.45 -1.73 21.15
CA LEU A 61 -1.61 -0.91 20.27
C LEU A 61 -2.44 0.02 19.38
N LEU A 62 -3.56 -0.44 18.83
CA LEU A 62 -4.47 0.38 18.03
C LEU A 62 -5.08 1.49 18.89
N VAL A 63 -5.60 1.15 20.09
CA VAL A 63 -6.11 2.16 21.04
C VAL A 63 -5.03 3.18 21.41
N LEU A 64 -3.79 2.74 21.67
CA LEU A 64 -2.70 3.66 21.98
C LEU A 64 -2.34 4.57 20.80
N PHE A 65 -2.42 4.04 19.57
CA PHE A 65 -2.22 4.81 18.35
C PHE A 65 -3.26 5.93 18.24
N GLU A 66 -4.55 5.62 18.36
CA GLU A 66 -5.64 6.61 18.34
C GLU A 66 -5.49 7.69 19.42
N ILE A 67 -5.15 7.28 20.66
CA ILE A 67 -4.90 8.24 21.74
C ILE A 67 -3.74 9.17 21.37
N THR A 68 -2.68 8.63 20.76
CA THR A 68 -1.52 9.43 20.32
C THR A 68 -1.92 10.38 19.21
N GLU A 69 -2.75 9.94 18.28
CA GLU A 69 -3.23 10.75 17.17
C GLU A 69 -4.09 11.94 17.64
N ILE A 70 -5.11 11.67 18.45
CA ILE A 70 -5.98 12.72 19.00
C ILE A 70 -5.18 13.68 19.89
N SER A 71 -4.32 13.16 20.76
CA SER A 71 -3.60 13.99 21.72
C SER A 71 -2.50 14.81 21.05
N PHE A 72 -1.74 14.21 20.14
CA PHE A 72 -0.52 14.79 19.60
C PHE A 72 -0.73 15.41 18.22
N PHE A 73 -1.29 14.66 17.26
CA PHE A 73 -1.45 15.16 15.90
C PHE A 73 -2.59 16.18 15.80
N ILE A 74 -3.72 15.95 16.48
CA ILE A 74 -4.85 16.88 16.45
C ILE A 74 -4.68 17.97 17.52
N GLY A 75 -4.45 17.59 18.78
CA GLY A 75 -4.40 18.54 19.91
C GLY A 75 -3.20 19.49 19.91
N VAL A 76 -1.99 18.93 19.77
CA VAL A 76 -0.73 19.71 19.88
C VAL A 76 -0.30 20.27 18.53
N LEU A 77 -0.27 19.43 17.49
CA LEU A 77 0.29 19.79 16.18
C LEU A 77 -0.75 20.35 15.20
N LYS A 78 -2.05 20.16 15.45
CA LYS A 78 -3.15 20.56 14.55
C LYS A 78 -2.93 20.10 13.10
N LEU A 79 -2.34 18.91 12.95
CA LEU A 79 -1.98 18.31 11.67
C LEU A 79 -3.19 17.73 10.94
N PHE A 80 -4.11 17.13 11.69
CA PHE A 80 -5.32 16.50 11.17
C PHE A 80 -6.57 17.22 11.70
N MET A 81 -7.68 17.05 10.97
CA MET A 81 -8.97 17.57 11.42
C MET A 81 -9.44 16.83 12.68
N PRO A 82 -10.16 17.49 13.60
CA PRO A 82 -10.77 16.80 14.72
C PRO A 82 -11.72 15.70 14.24
N GLU A 83 -11.39 14.46 14.58
CA GLU A 83 -12.19 13.29 14.21
C GLU A 83 -13.45 13.17 15.06
N LYS A 84 -14.51 12.63 14.47
CA LYS A 84 -15.70 12.26 15.25
C LYS A 84 -15.34 11.06 16.10
N THR A 85 -15.94 10.93 17.29
CA THR A 85 -15.75 9.73 18.12
C THR A 85 -16.06 8.44 17.36
N LEU A 86 -16.99 8.47 16.40
CA LEU A 86 -17.32 7.33 15.56
C LEU A 86 -16.16 6.89 14.66
N ASP A 87 -15.30 7.81 14.23
CA ASP A 87 -14.19 7.55 13.31
C ASP A 87 -13.14 6.72 14.04
N VAL A 88 -12.73 7.15 15.23
CA VAL A 88 -11.84 6.42 16.16
C VAL A 88 -12.29 4.97 16.40
N PHE A 89 -13.60 4.76 16.63
CA PHE A 89 -14.14 3.40 16.79
C PHE A 89 -14.05 2.57 15.51
N ASN A 90 -14.31 3.18 14.35
CA ASN A 90 -14.18 2.51 13.06
C ASN A 90 -12.72 2.18 12.74
N ASP A 91 -11.78 3.08 13.01
CA ASP A 91 -10.35 2.86 12.73
C ASP A 91 -9.77 1.72 13.55
N ILE A 92 -10.12 1.64 14.85
CA ILE A 92 -9.79 0.48 15.68
C ILE A 92 -10.46 -0.79 15.13
N ALA A 93 -11.75 -0.74 14.78
CA ALA A 93 -12.47 -1.91 14.30
C ALA A 93 -11.92 -2.43 12.97
N ILE A 94 -11.56 -1.53 12.05
CA ILE A 94 -10.98 -1.85 10.74
C ILE A 94 -9.54 -2.35 10.89
N GLY A 95 -8.75 -1.76 11.79
CA GLY A 95 -7.44 -2.31 12.16
C GLY A 95 -7.54 -3.72 12.74
N MET A 96 -8.49 -3.95 13.65
CA MET A 96 -8.74 -5.29 14.19
C MET A 96 -9.18 -6.28 13.10
N LEU A 97 -10.03 -5.85 12.16
CA LEU A 97 -10.43 -6.65 11.00
C LEU A 97 -9.22 -7.05 10.14
N GLY A 98 -8.30 -6.11 9.88
CA GLY A 98 -7.07 -6.39 9.14
C GLY A 98 -6.19 -7.43 9.84
N GLY A 99 -6.04 -7.31 11.16
CA GLY A 99 -5.37 -8.31 11.97
C GLY A 99 -6.07 -9.67 11.90
N TRP A 100 -7.39 -9.73 11.99
CA TRP A 100 -8.16 -10.97 11.89
C TRP A 100 -8.01 -11.66 10.54
N ILE A 101 -8.02 -10.91 9.43
CA ILE A 101 -7.78 -11.45 8.08
C ILE A 101 -6.40 -12.13 8.00
N ILE A 102 -5.35 -11.48 8.49
CA ILE A 102 -4.01 -12.07 8.52
C ILE A 102 -3.97 -13.31 9.42
N HIS A 103 -4.64 -13.28 10.57
CA HIS A 103 -4.71 -14.43 11.46
C HIS A 103 -5.29 -15.65 10.74
N ILE A 104 -6.41 -15.49 10.03
CA ILE A 104 -7.02 -16.56 9.21
C ILE A 104 -6.03 -17.10 8.19
N ILE A 105 -5.32 -16.22 7.48
CA ILE A 105 -4.32 -16.61 6.48
C ILE A 105 -3.20 -17.44 7.13
N LEU A 106 -2.73 -17.05 8.32
CA LEU A 106 -1.64 -17.73 9.03
C LEU A 106 -2.04 -19.11 9.60
N ILE A 107 -3.23 -19.26 10.17
CA ILE A 107 -3.67 -20.53 10.76
C ILE A 107 -4.10 -21.57 9.72
N TRP A 108 -4.29 -21.17 8.46
CA TRP A 108 -4.74 -22.06 7.41
C TRP A 108 -3.63 -23.01 6.95
N LYS A 109 -3.42 -24.09 7.73
CA LYS A 109 -2.31 -25.06 7.61
C LYS A 109 -2.03 -25.61 6.20
N ARG A 110 -3.04 -25.74 5.33
CA ARG A 110 -2.86 -26.23 3.94
C ARG A 110 -2.31 -25.17 2.98
N ARG A 111 -2.10 -23.92 3.41
CA ARG A 111 -1.77 -22.79 2.54
C ARG A 111 -0.50 -22.00 2.90
N ALA A 112 0.40 -22.50 3.74
CA ALA A 112 1.70 -21.84 3.99
C ALA A 112 2.44 -21.47 2.69
N VAL A 113 2.37 -22.35 1.67
CA VAL A 113 2.93 -22.10 0.33
C VAL A 113 2.28 -20.90 -0.39
N TYR A 114 0.99 -20.64 -0.15
CA TYR A 114 0.22 -19.55 -0.74
C TYR A 114 0.25 -18.26 0.09
N ALA A 115 0.50 -18.35 1.40
CA ALA A 115 0.54 -17.20 2.30
C ALA A 115 1.51 -16.13 1.75
N LYS A 116 2.71 -16.53 1.33
CA LYS A 116 3.68 -15.62 0.72
C LYS A 116 3.14 -14.87 -0.51
N TRP A 117 2.30 -15.51 -1.32
CA TRP A 117 1.75 -14.89 -2.52
C TRP A 117 0.59 -13.95 -2.19
N ILE A 118 -0.18 -14.27 -1.15
CA ILE A 118 -1.16 -13.34 -0.59
C ILE A 118 -0.44 -12.10 -0.05
N PHE A 119 0.65 -12.28 0.70
CA PHE A 119 1.48 -11.16 1.15
C PHE A 119 2.07 -10.35 -0.01
N ALA A 120 2.52 -11.01 -1.08
CA ALA A 120 2.96 -10.30 -2.29
C ALA A 120 1.85 -9.44 -2.89
N ALA A 121 0.62 -9.95 -2.98
CA ALA A 121 -0.52 -9.20 -3.48
C ALA A 121 -0.90 -8.02 -2.57
N ILE A 122 -0.91 -8.22 -1.24
CA ILE A 122 -1.18 -7.16 -0.26
C ILE A 122 -0.09 -6.08 -0.32
N SER A 123 1.19 -6.47 -0.37
CA SER A 123 2.32 -5.54 -0.50
C SER A 123 2.21 -4.72 -1.79
N ALA A 124 1.84 -5.36 -2.90
CA ALA A 124 1.64 -4.67 -4.16
C ALA A 124 0.48 -3.66 -4.06
N ALA A 125 -0.70 -4.10 -3.64
CA ALA A 125 -1.86 -3.23 -3.48
C ALA A 125 -1.58 -2.05 -2.55
N PHE A 126 -0.87 -2.26 -1.44
CA PHE A 126 -0.53 -1.21 -0.49
C PHE A 126 0.42 -0.16 -1.08
N VAL A 127 1.53 -0.59 -1.70
CA VAL A 127 2.49 0.35 -2.31
C VAL A 127 1.82 1.13 -3.46
N SER A 128 0.98 0.47 -4.25
CA SER A 128 0.22 1.11 -5.33
C SER A 128 -0.81 2.11 -4.80
N PHE A 129 -1.52 1.78 -3.72
CA PHE A 129 -2.48 2.66 -3.08
C PHE A 129 -1.81 3.95 -2.59
N VAL A 130 -0.72 3.83 -1.84
CA VAL A 130 0.03 4.99 -1.32
C VAL A 130 0.54 5.84 -2.48
N TRP A 131 1.09 5.21 -3.52
CA TRP A 131 1.60 5.92 -4.69
C TRP A 131 0.49 6.66 -5.45
N VAL A 132 -0.61 5.98 -5.78
CA VAL A 132 -1.67 6.54 -6.63
C VAL A 132 -2.39 7.69 -5.94
N GLY A 133 -2.68 7.55 -4.65
CA GLY A 133 -3.30 8.61 -3.88
C GLY A 133 -2.38 9.81 -3.69
N TRP A 134 -1.11 9.57 -3.34
CA TRP A 134 -0.13 10.64 -3.17
C TRP A 134 0.18 11.40 -4.46
N TYR A 135 0.31 10.68 -5.59
CA TYR A 135 0.59 11.30 -6.88
C TYR A 135 -0.62 12.06 -7.45
N GLY A 136 -1.85 11.61 -7.14
CA GLY A 136 -3.07 12.27 -7.58
C GLY A 136 -3.37 12.08 -9.07
N TYR A 137 -3.25 10.84 -9.56
CA TYR A 137 -3.53 10.52 -10.97
C TYR A 137 -4.91 11.02 -11.40
N SER A 138 -4.96 11.63 -12.58
CA SER A 138 -6.21 11.96 -13.27
C SER A 138 -6.08 11.65 -14.75
N TYR A 139 -7.10 11.02 -15.32
CA TYR A 139 -7.16 10.71 -16.75
C TYR A 139 -8.36 11.38 -17.42
N ASN A 140 -8.31 11.56 -18.74
CA ASN A 140 -9.39 12.16 -19.52
C ASN A 140 -10.74 11.39 -19.44
N HIS A 141 -10.74 10.10 -19.10
CA HIS A 141 -11.97 9.31 -18.94
C HIS A 141 -12.44 9.29 -17.48
N SER A 142 -13.58 9.94 -17.22
CA SER A 142 -14.15 10.07 -15.87
C SER A 142 -14.48 8.74 -15.19
N PHE A 143 -14.76 7.67 -15.96
CA PHE A 143 -15.01 6.34 -15.42
C PHE A 143 -13.90 5.83 -14.47
N PHE A 144 -12.64 6.18 -14.76
CA PHE A 144 -11.50 5.74 -13.95
C PHE A 144 -11.19 6.66 -12.78
N ASN A 145 -11.74 7.88 -12.76
CA ASN A 145 -11.46 8.86 -11.72
C ASN A 145 -12.54 8.79 -10.65
N SER A 146 -12.17 8.44 -9.42
CA SER A 146 -12.96 8.85 -8.26
C SER A 146 -12.55 10.25 -7.83
N SER A 147 -13.16 10.79 -6.77
CA SER A 147 -12.76 12.06 -6.18
C SER A 147 -11.32 12.08 -5.69
N CYS A 148 -10.70 10.93 -5.42
CA CYS A 148 -9.44 10.86 -4.67
C CYS A 148 -8.45 9.81 -5.17
N ILE A 149 -8.89 8.83 -5.95
CA ILE A 149 -8.01 7.81 -6.54
C ILE A 149 -8.41 7.53 -7.98
N ASN A 150 -7.41 7.25 -8.81
CA ASN A 150 -7.64 6.73 -10.14
C ASN A 150 -7.59 5.20 -10.15
N TRP A 151 -8.71 4.57 -10.50
CA TRP A 151 -8.87 3.11 -10.47
C TRP A 151 -8.05 2.39 -11.54
N TRP A 152 -7.84 3.02 -12.70
CA TRP A 152 -6.98 2.47 -13.75
C TRP A 152 -5.53 2.38 -13.27
N ALA A 153 -4.98 3.50 -12.80
CA ALA A 153 -3.64 3.57 -12.24
C ALA A 153 -3.47 2.60 -11.08
N LEU A 154 -4.40 2.59 -10.12
CA LEU A 154 -4.35 1.68 -8.96
C LEU A 154 -4.29 0.21 -9.39
N THR A 155 -5.11 -0.19 -10.37
CA THR A 155 -5.15 -1.56 -10.88
C THR A 155 -3.85 -1.94 -11.60
N CYS A 156 -3.39 -1.09 -12.53
CA CYS A 156 -2.17 -1.31 -13.29
C CYS A 156 -0.94 -1.39 -12.37
N TRP A 157 -0.83 -0.46 -11.41
CA TRP A 157 0.26 -0.45 -10.44
C TRP A 157 0.24 -1.67 -9.54
N SER A 158 -0.94 -2.07 -9.04
CA SER A 158 -1.07 -3.24 -8.15
C SER A 158 -0.69 -4.53 -8.89
N PHE A 159 -1.18 -4.69 -10.12
CA PHE A 159 -0.86 -5.85 -10.94
C PHE A 159 0.63 -5.90 -11.32
N SER A 160 1.18 -4.76 -11.75
CA SER A 160 2.61 -4.63 -12.09
C SER A 160 3.49 -4.91 -10.87
N GLY A 161 3.17 -4.32 -9.71
CA GLY A 161 3.85 -4.56 -8.44
C GLY A 161 3.88 -6.04 -8.05
N PHE A 162 2.77 -6.75 -8.23
CA PHE A 162 2.70 -8.19 -8.01
C PHE A 162 3.62 -8.96 -8.96
N LEU A 163 3.62 -8.64 -10.26
CA LEU A 163 4.50 -9.28 -11.24
C LEU A 163 5.98 -9.00 -10.96
N ILE A 164 6.35 -7.77 -10.60
CA ILE A 164 7.70 -7.40 -10.16
C ILE A 164 8.15 -8.32 -9.02
N ILE A 165 7.32 -8.47 -7.99
CA ILE A 165 7.63 -9.31 -6.83
C ILE A 165 7.82 -10.77 -7.25
N VAL A 166 6.90 -11.32 -8.05
CA VAL A 166 6.93 -12.72 -8.51
C VAL A 166 8.19 -12.98 -9.34
N ILE A 167 8.46 -12.15 -10.34
CA ILE A 167 9.63 -12.29 -11.22
C ILE A 167 10.92 -12.21 -10.40
N ASN A 168 11.07 -11.20 -9.54
CA ASN A 168 12.26 -11.03 -8.72
C ASN A 168 12.49 -12.22 -7.79
N TYR A 169 11.43 -12.69 -7.12
CA TYR A 169 11.51 -13.84 -6.22
C TYR A 169 11.95 -15.13 -6.95
N HIS A 170 11.49 -15.35 -8.18
CA HIS A 170 11.90 -16.51 -8.96
C HIS A 170 13.31 -16.40 -9.53
N LEU A 171 13.75 -15.19 -9.91
CA LEU A 171 15.11 -14.93 -10.35
C LEU A 171 16.12 -15.07 -9.21
N GLU A 172 15.82 -14.54 -8.01
CA GLU A 172 16.69 -14.61 -6.83
C GLU A 172 16.97 -16.06 -6.37
N LYS A 173 16.14 -17.03 -6.78
CA LYS A 173 16.42 -18.45 -6.55
C LYS A 173 17.52 -19.03 -7.44
N LYS A 174 17.82 -18.38 -8.57
CA LYS A 174 18.78 -18.85 -9.59
C LYS A 174 20.05 -18.00 -9.63
N ILE A 175 19.95 -16.73 -9.26
CA ILE A 175 21.01 -15.73 -9.34
C ILE A 175 21.00 -14.82 -8.11
N ASN A 176 22.07 -14.05 -7.90
CA ASN A 176 22.16 -13.14 -6.76
C ASN A 176 21.14 -11.98 -6.85
N PHE A 177 20.87 -11.37 -5.70
CA PHE A 177 19.86 -10.31 -5.58
C PHE A 177 20.11 -9.09 -6.50
N PRO A 178 21.32 -8.49 -6.57
CA PRO A 178 21.55 -7.34 -7.44
C PRO A 178 21.25 -7.61 -8.91
N VAL A 179 21.65 -8.78 -9.43
CA VAL A 179 21.40 -9.16 -10.83
C VAL A 179 19.91 -9.47 -11.05
N ALA A 180 19.26 -10.18 -10.12
CA ALA A 180 17.81 -10.43 -10.18
C ALA A 180 16.99 -9.12 -10.17
N PHE A 181 17.38 -8.17 -9.33
CA PHE A 181 16.78 -6.83 -9.27
C PHE A 181 16.94 -6.10 -10.60
N PHE A 182 18.17 -6.02 -11.12
CA PHE A 182 18.44 -5.37 -12.40
C PHE A 182 17.60 -5.95 -13.55
N ILE A 183 17.58 -7.28 -13.71
CA ILE A 183 16.79 -7.95 -14.75
C ILE A 183 15.30 -7.67 -14.57
N THR A 184 14.79 -7.73 -13.33
CA THR A 184 13.37 -7.43 -13.05
C THR A 184 13.03 -5.99 -13.45
N SER A 185 13.87 -5.02 -13.10
CA SER A 185 13.67 -3.61 -13.44
C SER A 185 13.67 -3.38 -14.96
N VAL A 186 14.54 -4.06 -15.72
CA VAL A 186 14.55 -3.98 -17.19
C VAL A 186 13.26 -4.56 -17.78
N ILE A 187 12.81 -5.74 -17.32
CA ILE A 187 11.56 -6.35 -17.76
C ILE A 187 10.37 -5.43 -17.47
N TYR A 188 10.32 -4.88 -16.26
CA TYR A 188 9.28 -3.94 -15.84
C TYR A 188 9.27 -2.67 -16.71
N LEU A 189 10.42 -2.03 -16.98
CA LEU A 189 10.48 -0.83 -17.80
C LEU A 189 10.04 -1.11 -19.24
N ALA A 190 10.43 -2.25 -19.81
CA ALA A 190 9.96 -2.66 -21.14
C ALA A 190 8.44 -2.86 -21.15
N ALA A 191 7.88 -3.54 -20.14
CA ALA A 191 6.44 -3.74 -20.01
C ALA A 191 5.69 -2.41 -19.81
N LEU A 192 6.25 -1.49 -19.02
CA LEU A 192 5.69 -0.16 -18.80
C LEU A 192 5.55 0.61 -20.11
N VAL A 193 6.59 0.67 -20.95
CA VAL A 193 6.52 1.34 -22.26
C VAL A 193 5.41 0.74 -23.14
N VAL A 194 5.28 -0.59 -23.15
CA VAL A 194 4.24 -1.27 -23.93
C VAL A 194 2.84 -0.96 -23.41
N VAL A 195 2.64 -0.99 -22.09
CA VAL A 195 1.34 -0.70 -21.48
C VAL A 195 0.93 0.75 -21.73
N GLU A 196 1.84 1.71 -21.54
CA GLU A 196 1.60 3.13 -21.81
C GLU A 196 1.30 3.37 -23.30
N TYR A 197 2.01 2.71 -24.21
CA TYR A 197 1.73 2.77 -25.64
C TYR A 197 0.32 2.30 -25.99
N ILE A 198 -0.09 1.16 -25.45
CA ILE A 198 -1.43 0.61 -25.67
C ILE A 198 -2.49 1.53 -25.05
N ALA A 199 -2.28 1.99 -23.81
CA ALA A 199 -3.18 2.90 -23.12
C ALA A 199 -3.40 4.20 -23.92
N TYR A 200 -2.32 4.81 -24.40
CA TYR A 200 -2.36 6.05 -25.16
C TYR A 200 -2.99 5.87 -26.55
N HIS A 201 -2.51 4.92 -27.35
CA HIS A 201 -2.92 4.81 -28.75
C HIS A 201 -4.19 3.99 -28.98
N SER A 202 -4.41 2.92 -28.20
CA SER A 202 -5.55 2.03 -28.40
C SER A 202 -6.77 2.43 -27.57
N PHE A 203 -6.55 2.91 -26.35
CA PHE A 203 -7.63 3.28 -25.43
C PHE A 203 -7.83 4.79 -25.29
N HIS A 204 -6.96 5.60 -25.89
CA HIS A 204 -6.99 7.06 -25.79
C HIS A 204 -7.02 7.54 -24.33
N LEU A 205 -6.31 6.84 -23.44
CA LEU A 205 -6.12 7.22 -22.05
C LEU A 205 -4.99 8.24 -21.97
N HIS A 206 -5.36 9.47 -21.65
CA HIS A 206 -4.43 10.59 -21.51
C HIS A 206 -4.42 11.03 -20.06
N GLU A 207 -3.24 11.07 -19.45
CA GLU A 207 -3.09 11.67 -18.13
C GLU A 207 -3.30 13.19 -18.22
N THR A 208 -4.17 13.71 -17.36
CA THR A 208 -4.54 15.13 -17.28
C THR A 208 -4.06 15.79 -15.99
N THR A 209 -3.17 15.12 -15.24
CA THR A 209 -2.53 15.67 -14.04
C THR A 209 -1.72 16.92 -14.38
N LEU A 210 -1.68 17.89 -13.46
CA LEU A 210 -0.94 19.15 -13.63
C LEU A 210 0.53 18.90 -14.04
N ASN A 211 0.97 19.62 -15.08
CA ASN A 211 2.33 19.59 -15.63
C ASN A 211 2.77 18.24 -16.23
N ALA A 212 1.84 17.42 -16.72
CA ALA A 212 2.17 16.25 -17.51
C ALA A 212 2.87 16.66 -18.82
N ASN A 213 4.14 16.27 -18.98
CA ASN A 213 4.89 16.50 -20.21
C ASN A 213 5.15 15.16 -20.92
N PRO A 214 5.09 15.12 -22.26
CA PRO A 214 5.53 13.94 -22.99
C PRO A 214 7.06 13.83 -22.90
N MET A 215 7.59 12.65 -22.60
CA MET A 215 9.04 12.47 -22.51
C MET A 215 9.61 11.40 -23.44
N ILE A 216 9.08 10.18 -23.39
CA ILE A 216 9.65 9.06 -24.14
C ILE A 216 8.74 8.78 -25.34
N PHE A 217 9.23 9.15 -26.53
CA PHE A 217 8.56 8.96 -27.81
C PHE A 217 7.13 9.54 -27.90
N ASN A 218 6.79 10.55 -27.08
CA ASN A 218 5.41 11.03 -26.88
C ASN A 218 4.43 9.93 -26.43
N ILE A 219 4.92 8.89 -25.77
CA ILE A 219 4.11 7.78 -25.26
C ILE A 219 3.92 7.91 -23.74
N ILE A 220 5.02 8.10 -23.02
CA ILE A 220 5.00 8.24 -21.56
C ILE A 220 4.81 9.72 -21.21
N HIS A 221 3.70 10.01 -20.53
CA HIS A 221 3.30 11.34 -20.10
C HIS A 221 3.32 11.41 -18.58
N GLY A 222 3.82 12.51 -18.04
CA GLY A 222 3.63 12.89 -16.64
C GLY A 222 4.76 13.80 -16.16
N ASN A 223 4.82 14.03 -14.85
CA ASN A 223 5.78 14.97 -14.27
C ASN A 223 7.07 14.27 -13.81
N LYS A 224 8.07 15.07 -13.41
CA LYS A 224 9.38 14.57 -12.91
C LYS A 224 9.23 13.56 -11.77
N THR A 225 8.26 13.77 -10.87
CA THR A 225 7.99 12.88 -9.74
C THR A 225 7.57 11.49 -10.21
N MET A 226 6.67 11.41 -11.19
CA MET A 226 6.25 10.15 -11.78
C MET A 226 7.42 9.39 -12.41
N HIS A 227 8.32 10.10 -13.07
CA HIS A 227 9.49 9.49 -13.71
C HIS A 227 10.47 8.91 -12.71
N ILE A 228 10.72 9.63 -11.61
CA ILE A 228 11.53 9.09 -10.50
C ILE A 228 10.86 7.84 -9.95
N TYR A 229 9.53 7.84 -9.79
CA TYR A 229 8.81 6.67 -9.32
C TYR A 229 8.86 5.50 -10.30
N TYR A 230 8.72 5.72 -11.62
CA TYR A 230 8.89 4.64 -12.59
C TYR A 230 10.23 3.93 -12.41
N LEU A 231 11.33 4.66 -12.22
CA LEU A 231 12.65 4.06 -12.05
C LEU A 231 12.84 3.36 -10.69
N THR A 232 12.12 3.80 -9.66
CA THR A 232 12.31 3.33 -8.28
C THR A 232 11.23 2.35 -7.81
N ALA A 233 10.11 2.23 -8.53
CA ALA A 233 8.98 1.37 -8.19
C ALA A 233 9.38 -0.08 -7.90
N PRO A 234 10.24 -0.75 -8.70
CA PRO A 234 10.65 -2.11 -8.40
C PRO A 234 11.27 -2.27 -7.01
N LEU A 235 12.05 -1.27 -6.56
CA LEU A 235 12.70 -1.29 -5.25
C LEU A 235 11.66 -1.29 -4.13
N PHE A 236 10.66 -0.40 -4.19
CA PHE A 236 9.62 -0.29 -3.17
C PHE A 236 8.81 -1.58 -3.03
N TYR A 237 8.31 -2.13 -4.15
CA TYR A 237 7.53 -3.38 -4.13
C TYR A 237 8.34 -4.55 -3.55
N ILE A 238 9.60 -4.70 -3.99
CA ILE A 238 10.47 -5.79 -3.52
C ILE A 238 10.81 -5.63 -2.04
N LEU A 239 11.14 -4.42 -1.56
CA LEU A 239 11.49 -4.19 -0.17
C LEU A 239 10.33 -4.47 0.79
N VAL A 240 9.14 -3.95 0.48
CA VAL A 240 7.93 -4.19 1.30
C VAL A 240 7.61 -5.69 1.36
N PHE A 241 7.66 -6.38 0.21
CA PHE A 241 7.46 -7.83 0.20
C PHE A 241 8.52 -8.59 1.00
N LYS A 242 9.81 -8.26 0.83
CA LYS A 242 10.90 -8.91 1.58
C LYS A 242 10.75 -8.74 3.08
N PHE A 243 10.33 -7.55 3.52
CA PHE A 243 10.02 -7.26 4.91
C PHE A 243 8.89 -8.16 5.42
N SER A 244 7.72 -8.18 4.77
CA SER A 244 6.60 -9.04 5.19
C SER A 244 6.96 -10.53 5.17
N ASN A 245 7.67 -10.99 4.14
CA ASN A 245 8.09 -12.38 3.99
C ASN A 245 9.12 -12.81 5.06
N HIS A 246 9.94 -11.88 5.56
CA HIS A 246 10.83 -12.16 6.68
C HIS A 246 10.05 -12.57 7.94
N PHE A 247 9.01 -11.82 8.30
CA PHE A 247 8.18 -12.13 9.47
C PHE A 247 7.34 -13.38 9.28
N LEU A 248 6.81 -13.60 8.07
CA LEU A 248 6.11 -14.84 7.73
C LEU A 248 7.00 -16.07 7.99
N LYS A 249 8.24 -16.06 7.49
CA LYS A 249 9.19 -17.17 7.72
C LYS A 249 9.51 -17.36 9.21
N LYS A 250 9.60 -16.27 9.97
CA LYS A 250 9.83 -16.34 11.43
C LYS A 250 8.64 -17.00 12.14
N TYR A 251 7.42 -16.63 11.78
CA TYR A 251 6.20 -17.28 12.27
C TYR A 251 6.18 -18.77 11.95
N GLU A 252 6.43 -19.16 10.70
CA GLU A 252 6.44 -20.56 10.26
C GLU A 252 7.44 -21.42 11.04
N LYS A 253 8.65 -20.88 11.31
CA LYS A 253 9.65 -21.56 12.15
C LYS A 253 9.17 -21.71 13.60
N GLY A 254 8.59 -20.67 14.19
CA GLY A 254 8.08 -20.71 15.57
C GLY A 254 6.99 -21.76 15.77
N VAL A 255 6.08 -21.93 14.79
CA VAL A 255 5.02 -22.94 14.84
C VAL A 255 5.57 -24.37 14.75
N SER A 256 6.68 -24.58 14.03
CA SER A 256 7.27 -25.92 13.89
C SER A 256 7.90 -26.48 15.17
N VAL A 257 8.20 -25.62 16.15
CA VAL A 257 8.86 -25.99 17.43
C VAL A 257 7.83 -26.41 18.50
N VAL A 258 6.53 -26.12 18.32
CA VAL A 258 5.47 -26.42 19.30
C VAL A 258 4.68 -27.69 18.93
N LYS A 259 5.32 -28.64 18.26
CA LYS A 259 4.78 -29.98 18.02
C LYS A 259 5.45 -30.99 18.93
#